data_AF-A0A4S8LC45-F1
#
_entry.id   AF-A0A4S8LC45-F1
#
_cell.length_a   1.000
_cell.length_b   1.000
_cell.length_c   1.000
_cell.angle_alpha   90.00
_cell.angle_beta   90.00
_cell.angle_gamma   90.00
#
_symmetry.space_group_name_H-M   'P 1'
#
loop_
_entity.id
_entity.type
_entity.pdbx_description
1 polymer ?
#
loop_
_entity_poly.entity_id
_entity_poly.type
_entity_poly.pdbx_seq_one_letter_code
_entity_poly.pdbx_strand_id
1 'polypeptide(L)'
;LDFCGAFLCIAVKEGSPEIPHLDWNNDPNSFAWIAAIGKGWEGGDFCVPQLAYRVPIHSRQILGALARHLTHCSMKAEGGRRIVLTCFLDYGTLKKANEWEEELFSTSFSLDI
;
A
#
# COMPACT_ATOMS: atom_id res chain seq x y z
N LEU A 1 -3.75 -13.97 -4.94
CA LEU A 1 -4.29 -12.62 -4.66
C LEU A 1 -4.60 -12.02 -6.02
N ASP A 2 -5.86 -11.75 -6.31
CA ASP A 2 -6.29 -11.03 -7.50
C ASP A 2 -7.07 -9.81 -7.03
N PHE A 3 -6.57 -8.62 -7.37
CA PHE A 3 -7.17 -7.34 -7.02
C PHE A 3 -7.75 -6.63 -8.25
N CYS A 4 -7.95 -7.37 -9.36
CA CYS A 4 -8.53 -6.84 -10.60
C CYS A 4 -7.82 -5.58 -11.11
N GLY A 5 -6.50 -5.49 -10.94
CA GLY A 5 -5.70 -4.32 -11.33
C GLY A 5 -5.70 -3.14 -10.36
N ALA A 6 -6.41 -3.22 -9.23
CA ALA A 6 -6.48 -2.11 -8.26
C ALA A 6 -5.12 -1.75 -7.63
N PHE A 7 -4.21 -2.73 -7.53
CA PHE A 7 -2.86 -2.52 -7.01
C PHE A 7 -1.84 -3.02 -8.03
N LEU A 8 -0.90 -2.15 -8.37
CA LEU A 8 0.12 -2.42 -9.37
C LEU A 8 1.39 -3.02 -8.74
N CYS A 9 1.55 -2.80 -7.43
CA CYS A 9 2.61 -3.38 -6.63
C CYS A 9 2.06 -3.82 -5.28
N ILE A 10 2.47 -5.01 -4.84
CA ILE A 10 2.19 -5.54 -3.50
C ILE A 10 3.51 -5.94 -2.88
N ALA A 11 3.91 -5.25 -1.81
CA ALA A 11 5.02 -5.65 -0.98
C ALA A 11 4.54 -6.63 0.10
N VAL A 12 5.25 -7.74 0.25
CA VAL A 12 5.02 -8.69 1.33
C VAL A 12 6.18 -8.63 2.30
N LYS A 13 5.89 -8.45 3.58
CA LYS A 13 6.92 -8.40 4.61
C LYS A 13 6.54 -9.26 5.81
N GLU A 14 7.47 -10.11 6.22
CA GLU A 14 7.47 -10.69 7.56
C GLU A 14 8.39 -9.86 8.47
N GLY A 15 7.90 -9.50 9.65
CA GLY A 15 8.57 -8.59 10.60
C GLY A 15 8.18 -7.12 10.43
N SER A 16 9.13 -6.22 10.68
CA SER A 16 8.92 -4.77 10.75
C SER A 16 9.97 -3.98 9.94
N PRO A 17 9.57 -3.06 9.04
CA PRO A 17 10.49 -2.08 8.47
C PRO A 17 10.72 -0.94 9.48
N GLU A 18 11.81 -1.01 10.23
CA GLU A 18 12.09 -0.10 11.36
C GLU A 18 12.71 1.25 10.95
N ILE A 19 13.18 1.36 9.71
CA ILE A 19 13.81 2.58 9.18
C ILE A 19 12.71 3.53 8.68
N PRO A 20 12.63 4.79 9.17
CA PRO A 20 11.71 5.79 8.65
C PRO A 20 11.90 6.07 7.16
N HIS A 21 10.82 6.04 6.39
CA HIS A 21 10.85 6.27 4.94
C HIS A 21 9.54 6.86 4.41
N LEU A 22 9.56 7.20 3.12
CA LEU A 22 8.41 7.59 2.29
C LEU A 22 8.32 6.65 1.10
N ASP A 23 7.10 6.31 0.70
CA ASP A 23 6.85 5.51 -0.49
C ASP A 23 6.66 6.43 -1.71
N TRP A 24 7.78 6.85 -2.30
CA TRP A 24 7.81 7.85 -3.37
C TRP A 24 7.05 7.47 -4.64
N ASN A 25 6.94 6.18 -4.95
CA ASN A 25 6.25 5.71 -6.15
C ASN A 25 4.74 5.61 -5.98
N ASN A 26 4.23 5.66 -4.73
CA ASN A 26 2.80 5.70 -4.51
C ASN A 26 2.23 7.04 -5.03
N ASP A 27 1.02 7.02 -5.55
CA ASP A 27 0.31 8.25 -5.90
C ASP A 27 0.10 9.13 -4.65
N PRO A 28 0.39 10.44 -4.72
CA PRO A 28 0.29 11.33 -3.55
C PRO A 28 -1.15 11.48 -3.03
N ASN A 29 -2.16 11.30 -3.89
CA ASN A 29 -3.56 11.47 -3.52
C ASN A 29 -4.24 10.13 -3.20
N SER A 30 -3.49 9.03 -3.14
CA SER A 30 -4.02 7.69 -2.92
C SER A 30 -3.43 7.07 -1.65
N PHE A 31 -4.23 6.27 -0.96
CA PHE A 31 -3.76 5.49 0.17
C PHE A 31 -2.92 4.30 -0.31
N ALA A 32 -1.78 4.06 0.35
CA ALA A 32 -1.23 2.73 0.43
C ALA A 32 -2.03 1.94 1.48
N TRP A 33 -2.42 0.71 1.15
CA TRP A 33 -3.24 -0.13 2.03
C TRP A 33 -2.40 -1.24 2.63
N ILE A 34 -2.37 -1.30 3.96
CA ILE A 34 -1.60 -2.28 4.72
C ILE A 34 -2.56 -3.29 5.32
N ALA A 35 -2.56 -4.51 4.82
CA ALA A 35 -3.34 -5.62 5.37
C ALA A 35 -2.45 -6.51 6.25
N ALA A 36 -2.78 -6.60 7.54
CA ALA A 36 -2.03 -7.39 8.51
C ALA A 36 -2.62 -8.79 8.65
N ILE A 37 -1.98 -9.79 8.06
CA ILE A 37 -2.53 -11.16 7.91
C ILE A 37 -1.85 -12.21 8.77
N GLY A 38 -0.71 -11.87 9.38
CA GLY A 38 0.01 -12.75 10.30
C GLY A 38 -0.79 -13.10 11.56
N LYS A 39 -0.18 -13.78 12.54
CA LYS A 39 -0.83 -14.05 13.84
C LYS A 39 0.19 -14.11 14.98
N GLY A 40 -0.29 -13.82 16.19
CA GLY A 40 0.43 -14.05 17.45
C GLY A 40 1.61 -13.13 17.72
N TRP A 41 1.71 -11.99 17.02
CA TRP A 41 2.73 -10.98 17.30
C TRP A 41 2.18 -9.90 18.24
N GLU A 42 3.07 -9.24 18.95
CA GLU A 42 2.82 -8.02 19.71
C GLU A 42 3.68 -6.86 19.19
N GLY A 43 3.27 -5.63 19.48
CA GLY A 43 3.87 -4.44 18.90
C GLY A 43 3.68 -4.37 17.39
N GLY A 44 4.71 -3.90 16.67
CA GLY A 44 4.59 -3.73 15.22
C GLY A 44 3.70 -2.56 14.79
N ASP A 45 3.53 -1.57 15.68
CA ASP A 45 2.74 -0.36 15.45
C ASP A 45 3.24 0.41 14.23
N PHE A 46 2.31 1.02 13.50
CA PHE A 46 2.63 1.97 12.45
C PHE A 46 2.94 3.33 13.08
N CYS A 47 4.20 3.74 12.97
CA CYS A 47 4.69 5.00 13.50
C CYS A 47 4.66 6.07 12.43
N VAL A 48 4.21 7.27 12.81
CA VAL A 48 4.29 8.49 11.99
C VAL A 48 5.11 9.51 12.76
N PRO A 49 6.46 9.45 12.69
CA PRO A 49 7.33 10.23 13.57
C PRO A 49 7.09 11.73 13.48
N GLN A 50 6.82 12.25 12.28
CA GLN A 50 6.56 13.67 12.05
C GLN A 50 5.31 14.20 12.78
N LEU A 51 4.40 13.33 13.19
CA LEU A 51 3.20 13.68 13.96
C LEU A 51 3.29 13.23 15.43
N ALA A 52 4.43 12.66 15.85
CA ALA A 52 4.58 12.00 17.14
C ALA A 52 3.45 11.00 17.45
N TYR A 53 2.92 10.34 16.41
CA TYR A 53 1.73 9.49 16.52
C TYR A 53 2.03 8.04 16.16
N ARG A 54 1.26 7.13 16.75
CA ARG A 54 1.37 5.68 16.53
C ARG A 54 -0.02 5.08 16.39
N VAL A 55 -0.15 4.17 15.44
CA VAL A 55 -1.36 3.41 15.20
C VAL A 55 -1.05 1.94 15.48
N PRO A 56 -1.65 1.35 16.53
CA PRO A 56 -1.54 -0.09 16.77
C PRO A 56 -2.11 -0.87 15.57
N ILE A 57 -1.37 -1.90 15.13
CA ILE A 57 -1.82 -2.81 14.07
C ILE A 57 -1.93 -4.23 14.62
N HIS A 58 -3.11 -4.81 14.49
CA HIS A 58 -3.43 -6.17 14.87
C HIS A 58 -3.76 -7.06 13.66
N SER A 59 -3.73 -8.37 13.88
CA SER A 59 -4.14 -9.35 12.88
C SER A 59 -5.56 -9.07 12.40
N ARG A 60 -5.75 -9.20 11.08
CA ARG A 60 -7.00 -8.98 10.33
C ARG A 60 -7.43 -7.52 10.20
N GLN A 61 -6.59 -6.57 10.59
CA GLN A 61 -6.85 -5.16 10.34
C GLN A 61 -6.29 -4.72 8.98
N ILE A 62 -6.92 -3.67 8.44
CA ILE A 62 -6.47 -2.93 7.27
C ILE A 62 -6.24 -1.49 7.71
N LEU A 63 -5.06 -0.95 7.40
CA LEU A 63 -4.72 0.46 7.60
C LEU A 63 -4.51 1.14 6.24
N GLY A 64 -5.13 2.30 6.04
CA GLY A 64 -4.80 3.18 4.92
C GLY A 64 -3.86 4.30 5.38
N ALA A 65 -2.79 4.56 4.64
CA ALA A 65 -1.87 5.66 4.92
C ALA A 65 -1.49 6.40 3.63
N LEU A 66 -1.43 7.73 3.71
CA LEU A 66 -0.85 8.56 2.64
C LEU A 66 0.67 8.43 2.69
N ALA A 67 1.19 7.28 2.26
CA ALA A 67 2.58 6.86 2.47
C ALA A 67 3.63 7.73 1.76
N ARG A 68 3.19 8.55 0.79
CA ARG A 68 4.02 9.58 0.13
C ARG A 68 4.09 10.91 0.90
N HIS A 69 3.16 11.15 1.83
CA HIS A 69 3.11 12.36 2.65
C HIS A 69 3.49 12.10 4.11
N LEU A 70 3.27 10.88 4.58
CA LEU A 70 3.53 10.46 5.95
C LEU A 70 4.83 9.67 5.99
N THR A 71 5.89 10.28 6.51
CA THR A 71 7.11 9.55 6.87
C THR A 71 6.71 8.52 7.91
N HIS A 72 7.02 7.25 7.66
CA HIS A 72 6.54 6.17 8.48
C HIS A 72 7.58 5.06 8.65
N CYS A 73 7.40 4.29 9.71
CA CYS A 73 8.11 3.04 9.96
C CYS A 73 7.22 2.14 10.82
N SER A 74 7.65 0.90 11.02
CA SER A 74 7.03 -0.02 11.97
C SER A 74 7.88 -0.12 13.22
N MET A 75 7.26 -0.12 14.40
CA MET A 75 7.97 -0.59 15.59
C MET A 75 8.38 -2.05 15.41
N LYS A 76 9.41 -2.48 16.15
CA LYS A 76 9.78 -3.89 16.23
C LYS A 76 8.56 -4.71 16.68
N ALA A 77 8.33 -5.81 15.99
CA ALA A 77 7.35 -6.80 16.39
C ALA A 77 8.02 -7.88 17.23
N GLU A 78 7.36 -8.35 18.28
CA GLU A 78 7.86 -9.39 19.16
C GLU A 78 6.92 -10.60 19.16
N GLY A 79 7.51 -11.79 19.15
CA GLY A 79 6.77 -13.04 19.08
C GLY A 79 5.99 -13.23 17.76
N GLY A 80 5.43 -14.44 17.62
CA GLY A 80 4.56 -14.81 16.51
C GLY A 80 5.11 -14.51 15.11
N ARG A 81 4.19 -14.26 14.18
CA ARG A 81 4.49 -13.94 12.78
C ARG A 81 3.72 -12.70 12.37
N ARG A 82 4.39 -11.56 12.28
CA ARG A 82 3.82 -10.34 11.71
C ARG A 82 4.01 -10.35 10.20
N ILE A 83 2.98 -10.73 9.47
CA ILE A 83 2.96 -10.71 8.00
C ILE A 83 2.05 -9.58 7.56
N VAL A 84 2.59 -8.63 6.79
CA VAL A 84 1.85 -7.51 6.21
C VAL A 84 1.95 -7.54 4.68
N LEU A 85 0.83 -7.24 4.05
CA LEU A 85 0.74 -6.93 2.62
C LEU A 85 0.55 -5.43 2.50
N THR A 86 1.49 -4.74 1.86
CA THR A 86 1.32 -3.32 1.51
C THR A 86 0.99 -3.23 0.04
N CYS A 87 -0.21 -2.75 -0.25
CA CYS A 87 -0.76 -2.60 -1.57
C CYS A 87 -0.62 -1.14 -2.01
N PHE A 88 0.12 -0.92 -3.09
CA PHE A 88 0.44 0.41 -3.61
C PHE A 88 -0.33 0.71 -4.88
N LEU A 89 -0.69 1.99 -5.03
CA LEU A 89 -1.15 2.54 -6.30
C LEU A 89 -0.05 3.41 -6.89
N ASP A 90 0.49 3.01 -8.03
CA ASP A 90 1.61 3.70 -8.66
C ASP A 90 1.16 5.03 -9.29
N TYR A 91 1.91 6.09 -9.01
CA TYR A 91 1.66 7.44 -9.51
C TYR A 91 1.70 7.54 -11.04
N GLY A 92 2.69 6.89 -11.67
CA GLY A 92 2.89 6.98 -13.11
C GLY A 92 1.74 6.33 -13.88
N THR A 93 1.27 5.20 -13.37
CA THR A 93 0.20 4.41 -13.98
C THR A 93 -1.16 5.07 -13.79
N LEU A 94 -1.47 5.57 -12.59
CA LEU A 94 -2.75 6.26 -12.36
C LEU A 94 -2.91 7.52 -13.20
N LYS A 95 -1.82 8.30 -13.40
CA LYS A 95 -1.88 9.51 -14.23
C LYS A 95 -2.17 9.25 -15.70
N LYS A 96 -1.80 8.06 -16.20
CA LYS A 96 -2.02 7.65 -17.58
C LYS A 96 -3.26 6.79 -17.76
N ALA A 97 -3.97 6.43 -16.69
CA ALA A 97 -5.14 5.56 -16.77
C ALA A 97 -6.19 6.11 -17.76
N ASN A 98 -6.43 7.43 -17.76
CA ASN A 98 -7.36 8.07 -18.70
C ASN A 98 -6.90 7.94 -20.17
N GLU A 99 -5.59 7.97 -20.43
CA GLU A 99 -5.03 7.77 -21.79
C GLU A 99 -5.30 6.34 -22.29
N TRP A 100 -5.32 5.36 -21.37
CA TRP A 100 -5.50 3.95 -21.70
C TRP A 100 -6.98 3.60 -21.91
N GLU A 101 -7.89 4.27 -21.22
CA GLU A 101 -9.33 4.16 -21.47
C GLU A 101 -9.69 4.66 -22.88
N GLU A 102 -9.15 5.81 -23.30
CA GLU A 102 -9.39 6.35 -24.65
C GLU A 102 -8.86 5.44 -25.78
N GLU A 103 -7.70 4.79 -25.59
CA GLU A 103 -7.19 3.78 -26.53
C GLU A 103 -8.10 2.54 -26.61
N LEU A 104 -8.64 2.07 -25.48
CA LEU A 104 -9.56 0.92 -25.45
C LEU A 104 -10.90 1.22 -26.13
N PHE A 105 -11.45 2.43 -25.92
CA PHE A 105 -12.67 2.84 -26.61
C PHE A 105 -12.44 3.04 -28.11
N SER A 106 -11.33 3.67 -28.51
CA SER A 106 -11.04 3.87 -29.94
C SER A 106 -10.74 2.57 -30.71
N THR A 107 -10.09 1.59 -30.09
CA THR A 107 -9.89 0.26 -30.70
C THR A 107 -11.18 -0.56 -30.79
N SER A 108 -12.09 -0.43 -29.81
CA SER A 108 -13.41 -1.10 -29.88
C SER A 108 -14.27 -0.62 -31.05
N PHE A 109 -14.22 0.66 -31.41
CA PHE A 109 -14.92 1.20 -32.59
C PHE A 109 -14.30 0.80 -33.93
N SER A 110 -13.01 0.47 -33.98
CA SER A 110 -12.32 0.08 -35.22
C SER A 110 -12.55 -1.37 -35.66
N LEU A 111 -13.08 -2.22 -34.76
CA LEU A 111 -13.33 -3.64 -35.02
C LEU A 111 -14.78 -3.92 -35.47
N ASP A 112 -15.63 -2.88 -35.51
CA ASP A 112 -17.04 -2.95 -35.93
C ASP A 112 -17.29 -2.39 -37.35
N ILE A 113 -16.27 -2.37 -38.23
CA ILE A 113 -16.39 -2.02 -39.67
C ILE A 113 -15.90 -3.17 -40.56
#